data_AF-A0A4Y2L371-F1
#
_entry.id   AF-A0A4Y2L371-F1
#
_cell.length_a   1.000
_cell.length_b   1.000
_cell.length_c   1.000
_cell.angle_alpha   90.00
_cell.angle_beta   90.00
_cell.angle_gamma   90.00
#
_symmetry.space_group_name_H-M   'P 1'
#
loop_
_entity.id
_entity.type
_entity.pdbx_description
1 polymer ?
#
loop_
_entity_poly.entity_id
_entity_poly.type
_entity_poly.pdbx_seq_one_letter_code
_entity_poly.pdbx_strand_id
1 'polypeptide(L)'
;MVPDKAKVVDLRTLIESSEVYSDDIELVRNLIDNILEEKREKLESERDRRECELELEKIRLAQFEKQLEIGNATRDLANTSQATEIMEPGSLTDNLEGLIKNVKTPNNPGACWVRIA
;
A
#
# COMPACT_ATOMS: atom_id res chain seq x y z
N MET A 1 -38.54 4.48 -31.71
CA MET A 1 -37.73 3.57 -30.87
C MET A 1 -36.52 3.18 -31.71
N VAL A 2 -35.34 3.75 -31.42
CA VAL A 2 -34.12 3.51 -32.21
C VAL A 2 -33.42 2.26 -31.63
N PRO A 3 -33.03 1.26 -32.44
CA PRO A 3 -32.49 0.01 -31.91
C PRO A 3 -31.10 0.19 -31.30
N ASP A 4 -30.91 -0.33 -30.10
CA ASP A 4 -29.69 -0.24 -29.26
C ASP A 4 -28.46 -0.97 -29.83
N LYS A 5 -28.53 -1.41 -31.10
CA LYS A 5 -27.55 -2.31 -31.74
C LYS A 5 -27.26 -1.98 -33.20
N ALA A 6 -27.71 -0.83 -33.71
CA ALA A 6 -27.34 -0.38 -35.05
C ALA A 6 -25.80 -0.30 -35.10
N LYS A 7 -25.18 -1.22 -35.84
CA LYS A 7 -23.71 -1.25 -35.96
C LYS A 7 -23.33 0.01 -36.73
N VAL A 8 -22.17 0.61 -36.47
CA VAL A 8 -21.69 1.85 -37.13
C VAL A 8 -21.83 1.84 -38.67
N VAL A 9 -21.85 0.64 -39.27
CA VAL A 9 -22.20 0.38 -40.68
C VAL A 9 -23.57 0.96 -41.07
N ASP A 10 -24.61 0.83 -40.25
CA ASP A 10 -25.97 1.28 -40.54
C ASP A 10 -26.07 2.81 -40.62
N LEU A 11 -25.41 3.53 -39.72
CA LEU A 11 -25.48 5.00 -39.69
C LEU A 11 -24.78 5.63 -40.89
N ARG A 12 -23.64 5.08 -41.31
CA ARG A 12 -22.90 5.58 -42.49
C ARG A 12 -23.76 5.45 -43.75
N THR A 13 -24.39 4.29 -43.96
CA THR A 13 -25.25 4.06 -45.11
C THR A 13 -26.51 4.95 -45.08
N LEU A 14 -27.09 5.16 -43.90
CA LEU A 14 -28.21 6.09 -43.71
C LEU A 14 -27.85 7.53 -44.09
N ILE A 15 -26.67 8.01 -43.66
CA ILE A 15 -26.20 9.36 -43.99
C ILE A 15 -25.90 9.49 -45.49
N GLU A 16 -25.17 8.55 -46.07
CA GLU A 16 -24.81 8.57 -47.50
C GLU A 16 -26.03 8.48 -48.43
N SER A 17 -27.16 7.93 -47.95
CA SER A 17 -28.42 7.86 -48.68
C SER A 17 -29.32 9.10 -48.55
N SER A 18 -28.93 10.08 -47.73
CA SER A 18 -29.71 11.29 -47.47
C SER A 18 -29.49 12.35 -48.55
N GLU A 19 -30.55 13.03 -48.99
CA GLU A 19 -30.46 14.15 -49.95
C GLU A 19 -29.49 15.25 -49.48
N VAL A 20 -29.45 15.53 -48.17
CA VAL A 20 -28.55 16.52 -47.58
C VAL A 20 -27.07 16.14 -47.76
N TYR A 21 -26.75 14.83 -47.75
CA TYR A 21 -25.39 14.38 -47.99
C TYR A 21 -24.96 14.67 -49.42
N SER A 22 -25.84 14.44 -50.41
CA SER A 22 -25.57 14.74 -51.81
C SER A 22 -25.50 16.23 -52.11
N ASP A 23 -26.24 17.07 -51.38
CA ASP A 23 -26.28 18.51 -51.60
C ASP A 23 -25.00 19.22 -51.12
N ASP A 24 -24.42 18.77 -49.99
CA ASP A 24 -23.23 19.42 -49.40
C ASP A 24 -22.27 18.41 -48.75
N ILE A 25 -21.74 17.51 -49.58
CA ILE A 25 -20.90 16.35 -49.20
C ILE A 25 -19.74 16.75 -48.28
N GLU A 26 -19.07 17.88 -48.56
CA GLU A 26 -17.87 18.31 -47.85
C GLU A 26 -18.19 18.76 -46.42
N LEU A 27 -19.30 19.51 -46.23
CA LEU A 27 -19.78 19.90 -44.92
C LEU A 27 -20.11 18.67 -44.06
N VAL A 28 -20.82 17.69 -44.64
CA VAL A 28 -21.22 16.50 -43.89
C VAL A 28 -20.02 15.63 -43.51
N ARG A 29 -19.01 15.50 -44.38
CA ARG A 29 -17.76 14.79 -44.06
C ARG A 29 -17.01 15.46 -42.92
N ASN A 30 -16.81 16.77 -43.00
CA ASN A 30 -16.14 17.53 -41.95
C ASN A 30 -16.87 17.43 -40.60
N LEU A 31 -18.21 17.45 -40.62
CA LEU A 31 -19.00 17.27 -39.40
C LEU A 31 -18.84 15.87 -38.81
N ILE A 32 -18.84 14.82 -39.64
CA ILE A 32 -18.60 13.44 -39.20
C ILE A 32 -17.22 13.33 -38.57
N ASP A 33 -16.19 13.84 -39.23
CA ASP A 33 -14.81 13.79 -38.73
C ASP A 33 -14.68 14.51 -37.38
N ASN A 34 -15.26 15.70 -37.25
CA ASN A 34 -15.28 16.44 -35.98
C ASN A 34 -15.98 15.68 -34.86
N ILE A 35 -17.14 15.06 -35.14
CA ILE A 35 -17.87 14.26 -34.15
C ILE A 35 -17.04 13.03 -33.73
N LEU A 36 -16.40 12.36 -34.67
CA LEU A 36 -15.57 11.19 -34.39
C LEU A 36 -14.35 11.57 -33.55
N GLU A 37 -13.72 12.71 -33.83
CA GLU A 37 -12.58 13.20 -33.08
C GLU A 37 -12.97 13.61 -31.66
N GLU A 38 -14.05 14.39 -31.49
CA GLU A 38 -14.56 14.72 -30.16
C GLU A 38 -14.90 13.47 -29.33
N LYS A 39 -15.44 12.43 -29.97
CA LYS A 39 -15.75 11.15 -29.31
C LYS A 39 -14.47 10.43 -28.88
N ARG A 40 -13.43 10.45 -29.72
CA ARG A 40 -12.12 9.86 -29.42
C ARG A 40 -11.47 10.57 -28.23
N GLU A 41 -11.37 11.90 -28.28
CA GLU A 41 -10.77 12.72 -27.22
C GLU A 41 -11.47 12.50 -25.87
N LYS A 42 -12.80 12.46 -25.86
CA LYS A 42 -13.57 12.17 -24.64
C LYS A 42 -13.27 10.78 -24.08
N LEU A 43 -13.16 9.76 -24.93
CA LEU A 43 -12.86 8.40 -24.49
C LEU A 43 -11.43 8.28 -23.96
N GLU A 44 -10.48 8.94 -24.61
CA GLU A 44 -9.08 8.99 -24.17
C GLU A 44 -8.95 9.71 -22.82
N SER A 45 -9.54 10.89 -22.69
CA SER A 45 -9.53 11.64 -21.43
C SER A 45 -10.17 10.85 -20.28
N GLU A 46 -11.29 10.17 -20.51
CA GLU A 46 -11.93 9.32 -19.49
C GLU A 46 -11.08 8.10 -19.13
N ARG A 47 -10.36 7.50 -20.10
CA ARG A 47 -9.42 6.42 -19.83
C ARG A 47 -8.28 6.92 -18.95
N ASP A 48 -7.65 8.02 -19.32
CA ASP A 48 -6.51 8.58 -18.61
C ASP A 48 -6.89 9.02 -17.19
N ARG A 49 -8.09 9.59 -17.02
CA ARG A 49 -8.65 9.89 -15.69
C ARG A 49 -8.78 8.65 -14.83
N ARG A 50 -9.37 7.58 -15.35
CA ARG A 50 -9.52 6.31 -14.62
C ARG A 50 -8.17 5.66 -14.31
N GLU A 51 -7.22 5.73 -15.23
CA GLU A 51 -5.87 5.22 -15.01
C GLU A 51 -5.17 6.00 -13.88
N CYS A 52 -5.28 7.33 -13.87
CA CYS A 52 -4.78 8.16 -12.78
C CYS A 52 -5.44 7.82 -11.43
N GLU A 53 -6.77 7.65 -11.40
CA GLU A 53 -7.50 7.26 -10.20
C GLU A 53 -7.04 5.90 -9.67
N LEU A 54 -6.81 4.93 -10.56
CA LEU A 54 -6.31 3.60 -10.19
C LEU A 54 -4.88 3.64 -9.64
N GLU A 55 -3.97 4.41 -10.26
CA GLU A 55 -2.60 4.55 -9.77
C GLU A 55 -2.55 5.21 -8.39
N LEU A 56 -3.39 6.21 -8.14
CA LEU A 56 -3.51 6.83 -6.81
C LEU A 56 -4.00 5.84 -5.75
N GLU A 57 -5.01 5.03 -6.06
CA GLU A 57 -5.49 4.00 -5.13
C GLU A 57 -4.46 2.89 -4.89
N LYS A 58 -3.67 2.48 -5.89
CA LYS A 58 -2.54 1.56 -5.69
C LYS A 58 -1.52 2.12 -4.69
N ILE A 59 -1.16 3.39 -4.82
CA ILE A 59 -0.22 4.06 -3.90
C ILE A 59 -0.81 4.11 -2.49
N ARG A 60 -2.09 4.47 -2.37
CA ARG A 60 -2.79 4.52 -1.08
C ARG A 60 -2.84 3.14 -0.40
N LEU A 61 -3.12 2.08 -1.15
CA LEU A 61 -3.11 0.71 -0.64
C LEU A 61 -1.71 0.31 -0.15
N ALA A 62 -0.66 0.56 -0.94
CA ALA A 62 0.71 0.27 -0.53
C ALA A 62 1.12 1.01 0.75
N GLN A 63 0.64 2.24 0.96
CA GLN A 63 0.85 2.97 2.21
C GLN A 63 0.19 2.28 3.41
N PHE A 64 -1.07 1.83 3.27
CA PHE A 64 -1.77 1.10 4.32
C PHE A 64 -1.10 -0.24 4.64
N GLU A 65 -0.67 -0.99 3.63
CA GLU A 65 0.07 -2.25 3.81
C GLU A 65 1.36 -2.03 4.62
N LYS A 66 2.12 -0.98 4.29
CA LYS A 66 3.31 -0.57 5.05
C LYS A 66 3.00 -0.24 6.51
N GLN A 67 1.92 0.49 6.76
CA GLN A 67 1.50 0.83 8.13
C GLN A 67 1.11 -0.41 8.93
N LEU A 68 0.40 -1.36 8.31
CA LEU A 68 0.03 -2.63 8.92
C LEU A 68 1.28 -3.48 9.23
N GLU A 69 2.24 -3.54 8.31
CA GLU A 69 3.52 -4.24 8.51
C GLU A 69 4.27 -3.68 9.75
N ILE A 70 4.38 -2.35 9.85
CA ILE A 70 5.01 -1.69 11.01
C ILE A 70 4.24 -1.98 12.30
N GLY A 71 2.90 -1.87 12.27
CA GLY A 71 2.06 -2.14 13.43
C GLY A 71 2.18 -3.58 13.93
N ASN A 72 2.28 -4.55 13.02
CA ASN A 72 2.51 -5.95 13.35
C ASN A 72 3.91 -6.17 13.93
N ALA A 73 4.96 -5.66 13.29
CA ALA A 73 6.33 -5.77 13.79
C ALA A 73 6.51 -5.13 15.18
N THR A 74 5.85 -3.99 15.42
CA THR A 74 5.86 -3.31 16.73
C THR A 74 5.16 -4.15 17.79
N ARG A 75 4.02 -4.77 17.46
CA ARG A 75 3.31 -5.69 18.35
C ARG A 75 4.17 -6.91 18.67
N ASP A 76 4.79 -7.52 17.66
CA ASP A 76 5.62 -8.71 17.82
C ASP A 76 6.87 -8.41 18.67
N LEU A 77 7.47 -7.24 18.51
CA LEU A 77 8.55 -6.76 19.37
C LEU A 77 8.08 -6.62 20.83
N ALA A 78 6.94 -5.95 21.05
CA ALA A 78 6.39 -5.78 22.40
C ALA A 78 6.06 -7.12 23.07
N ASN A 79 5.49 -8.07 22.32
CA ASN A 79 5.20 -9.42 22.79
C ASN A 79 6.47 -10.19 23.13
N THR A 80 7.52 -10.06 22.32
CA THR A 80 8.83 -10.69 22.58
C THR A 80 9.48 -10.09 23.83
N SER A 81 9.43 -8.76 23.99
CA SER A 81 9.94 -8.06 25.18
C SER A 81 9.21 -8.49 26.44
N GLN A 82 7.87 -8.61 26.42
CA GLN A 82 7.11 -9.17 27.54
C GLN A 82 7.44 -10.65 27.80
N ALA A 83 7.61 -11.47 26.76
CA ALA A 83 7.98 -12.88 26.93
C ALA A 83 9.36 -13.05 27.60
N THR A 84 10.32 -12.14 27.34
CA THR A 84 11.61 -12.10 28.05
C THR A 84 11.51 -11.56 29.48
N GLU A 85 10.51 -10.73 29.79
CA GLU A 85 10.28 -10.16 31.12
C GLU A 85 9.49 -11.14 32.04
N ILE A 86 8.68 -12.03 31.45
CA ILE A 86 7.97 -13.12 32.15
C ILE A 86 8.90 -14.33 32.45
N MET A 87 10.19 -14.28 32.07
CA MET A 87 11.18 -15.19 32.65
C MET A 87 11.51 -14.72 34.07
N GLU A 88 10.69 -15.18 35.01
CA GLU A 88 10.62 -14.75 36.40
C GLU A 88 12.00 -14.51 37.05
N PRO A 89 12.37 -13.24 37.36
CA PRO A 89 13.65 -12.92 38.01
C PRO A 89 13.74 -13.47 39.45
N GLY A 90 12.60 -13.74 40.09
CA GLY A 90 12.51 -14.14 41.50
C GLY A 90 13.15 -15.50 41.78
N SER A 91 13.10 -16.44 40.83
CA SER A 91 13.74 -17.74 41.00
C SER A 91 15.26 -17.66 40.94
N LEU A 92 15.85 -16.79 40.10
CA LEU A 92 17.30 -16.73 39.93
C LEU A 92 17.98 -16.04 41.13
N THR A 93 17.35 -15.01 41.70
CA THR A 93 17.89 -14.24 42.83
C THR A 93 17.95 -15.04 44.13
N ASP A 94 16.91 -15.82 44.43
CA ASP A 94 16.85 -16.64 45.64
C ASP A 94 17.89 -17.78 45.62
N ASN A 95 18.12 -18.35 44.44
CA ASN A 95 19.13 -19.39 44.22
C ASN A 95 20.57 -18.84 44.34
N LEU A 96 20.83 -17.63 43.85
CA LEU A 96 22.15 -16.99 43.98
C LEU A 96 22.45 -16.56 45.42
N GLU A 97 21.46 -16.05 46.15
CA GLU A 97 21.63 -15.65 47.54
C GLU A 97 21.89 -16.85 48.47
N GLY A 98 21.22 -17.98 48.21
CA GLY A 98 21.50 -19.25 48.90
C GLY A 98 22.90 -19.81 48.63
N LEU A 99 23.38 -19.68 47.38
CA LEU A 99 24.75 -20.07 47.02
C LEU A 99 25.80 -19.17 47.68
N ILE A 100 25.60 -17.85 47.68
CA ILE A 100 26.52 -16.88 48.30
C ILE A 100 26.63 -17.09 49.81
N LYS A 101 25.53 -17.41 50.51
CA LYS A 101 25.54 -17.69 51.96
C LYS A 101 26.18 -19.03 52.31
N ASN A 102 26.18 -20.00 51.40
CA ASN A 102 26.79 -21.32 51.61
C ASN A 102 28.28 -21.37 51.25
N VAL A 103 28.84 -20.32 50.63
CA VAL A 103 30.30 -20.17 50.48
C VAL A 103 30.89 -19.79 51.84
N LYS A 104 31.22 -20.82 52.63
CA LYS A 104 31.95 -20.67 53.88
C LYS A 104 33.38 -20.22 53.57
N THR A 105 33.67 -18.94 53.72
CA THR A 105 35.02 -18.39 53.59
C THR A 105 35.90 -18.92 54.73
N PRO A 106 37.02 -19.62 54.43
CA PRO A 106 38.02 -19.90 55.46
C PRO A 106 38.66 -18.58 55.88
N ASN A 107 38.50 -18.24 57.16
CA ASN A 107 39.13 -17.10 57.81
C ASN A 107 40.65 -17.21 57.66
N ASN A 108 41.27 -16.46 56.74
CA ASN A 108 42.72 -16.35 56.65
C ASN A 108 43.16 -14.94 57.10
N PRO A 109 43.74 -14.79 58.30
CA PRO A 109 44.17 -13.50 58.82
C PRO A 109 45.52 -13.13 58.20
N GLY A 110 45.50 -12.38 57.11
CA GLY A 110 46.74 -11.91 56.50
C GLY A 110 46.58 -11.28 55.13
N ALA A 111 46.03 -10.07 55.07
CA ALA A 111 46.15 -9.23 53.88
C ALA A 111 46.42 -7.78 54.30
N CYS A 112 47.65 -7.34 54.05
CA CYS A 112 48.15 -6.01 54.32
C CYS A 112 47.40 -4.94 53.50
N TRP A 113 47.03 -3.83 54.15
CA TRP A 113 46.53 -2.63 53.49
C TRP A 113 47.68 -1.90 52.78
N VAL A 114 47.55 -1.66 51.47
CA VAL A 114 48.45 -0.77 50.73
C VAL A 114 47.96 0.67 50.93
N ARG A 115 48.78 1.50 51.59
CA ARG A 115 48.60 2.96 51.67
C ARG A 115 48.94 3.58 50.32
N ILE A 116 48.01 4.35 49.77
CA ILE A 116 48.28 5.26 48.64
C ILE A 116 48.83 6.56 49.24
N ALA A 117 49.98 7.00 48.74
CA ALA A 117 50.54 8.34 48.97
C ALA A 117 50.03 9.31 47.91
#